data_AF-A0A061NW43-F1
#
_entry.id   AF-A0A061NW43-F1
#
_cell.length_a   1.000
_cell.length_b   1.000
_cell.length_c   1.000
_cell.angle_alpha   90.00
_cell.angle_beta   90.00
_cell.angle_gamma   90.00
#
_symmetry.space_group_name_H-M   'P 1'
#
loop_
_entity.id
_entity.type
_entity.pdbx_description
1 polymer ?
#
loop_
_entity_poly.entity_id
_entity_poly.type
_entity_poly.pdbx_seq_one_letter_code
_entity_poly.pdbx_strand_id
1 'polypeptide(L)'
;MYTFIFLLNQNGNFLEFKRSGDLMKKGFFQYVFIRASLLLIFGSVMIFQSGRIGTFLGDHWLRFQAGGSAPSVDYAFVTENFVRSIANVGIVLFTVGLLALFGVLIFQKHQSDA
;
A
#
# COMPACT_ATOMS: atom_id res chain seq x y z
N MET A 1 -0.39 -13.17 -31.27
CA MET A 1 0.34 -14.19 -32.05
C MET A 1 1.29 -14.89 -31.08
N TYR A 2 0.98 -16.11 -30.64
CA TYR A 2 1.79 -16.83 -29.65
C TYR A 2 2.79 -17.73 -30.38
N THR A 3 4.07 -17.42 -30.26
CA THR A 3 5.15 -18.26 -30.78
C THR A 3 5.39 -19.41 -29.82
N PHE A 4 5.05 -20.63 -30.22
CA PHE A 4 5.41 -21.86 -29.50
C PHE A 4 6.76 -22.34 -30.05
N ILE A 5 7.81 -22.28 -29.24
CA ILE A 5 9.12 -22.85 -29.55
C ILE A 5 9.18 -24.21 -28.84
N PHE A 6 9.27 -25.29 -29.60
CA PHE A 6 9.48 -26.64 -29.07
C PHE A 6 10.97 -26.95 -29.06
N LEU A 7 11.54 -27.20 -27.87
CA LEU A 7 12.88 -27.74 -27.71
C LEU A 7 12.78 -29.11 -27.05
N LEU A 8 13.28 -30.14 -27.74
CA LEU A 8 13.37 -31.50 -27.23
C LEU A 8 14.60 -31.62 -26.31
N ASN A 9 14.43 -32.26 -25.15
CA ASN A 9 15.55 -32.75 -24.35
C ASN A 9 16.15 -34.01 -25.03
N GLN A 10 17.43 -34.28 -24.82
CA GLN A 10 18.18 -35.45 -25.33
C GLN A 10 17.52 -36.80 -24.97
N ASN A 11 16.63 -36.83 -23.98
CA ASN A 11 15.90 -38.02 -23.53
C ASN A 11 14.50 -38.19 -24.14
N GLY A 12 14.10 -37.38 -25.12
CA GLY A 12 12.76 -37.48 -25.75
C GLY A 12 11.59 -37.03 -24.86
N ASN A 13 11.85 -36.65 -23.61
CA ASN A 13 10.85 -36.07 -22.73
C ASN A 13 10.56 -34.64 -23.14
N PHE A 14 9.27 -34.32 -23.26
CA PHE A 14 8.80 -32.95 -23.35
C PHE A 14 9.31 -32.20 -22.11
N LEU A 15 10.16 -31.20 -22.33
CA LEU A 15 10.36 -30.18 -21.31
C LEU A 15 9.00 -29.49 -21.20
N GLU A 16 8.30 -29.74 -20.10
CA GLU A 16 7.10 -29.00 -19.74
C GLU A 16 7.51 -27.53 -19.59
N PHE A 17 7.46 -26.80 -20.71
CA PHE A 17 7.87 -25.41 -20.78
C PHE A 17 6.77 -24.63 -20.09
N LYS A 18 6.86 -24.54 -18.76
CA LYS A 18 6.03 -23.71 -17.90
C LYS A 18 5.88 -22.36 -18.60
N ARG A 19 4.67 -22.10 -19.13
CA ARG A 19 4.39 -20.98 -20.04
C ARG A 19 5.06 -19.73 -19.48
N SER A 20 5.88 -19.05 -20.31
CA SER A 20 6.50 -17.77 -19.93
C SER A 20 5.49 -16.77 -19.35
N GLY A 21 4.24 -16.82 -19.82
CA GLY A 21 3.12 -16.03 -19.27
C GLY A 21 2.77 -16.34 -17.81
N ASP A 22 2.90 -17.59 -17.33
CA ASP A 22 2.60 -17.95 -15.94
C ASP A 22 3.71 -17.50 -14.99
N LEU A 23 4.96 -17.47 -15.46
CA LEU A 23 6.08 -16.90 -14.69
C LEU A 23 5.91 -15.38 -14.52
N MET A 24 5.55 -14.67 -15.59
CA MET A 24 5.30 -13.22 -15.54
C MET A 24 4.11 -12.85 -14.65
N LYS A 25 3.00 -13.60 -14.71
CA LYS A 25 1.83 -13.40 -13.84
C LYS A 25 2.20 -13.53 -12.36
N LYS A 26 2.95 -14.58 -12.00
CA LYS A 26 3.36 -14.82 -10.61
C LYS A 26 4.24 -13.70 -10.06
N GLY A 27 5.20 -13.22 -10.85
CA GLY A 27 6.04 -12.07 -10.47
C GLY A 27 5.24 -10.79 -10.24
N PHE A 28 4.27 -10.51 -11.12
CA PHE A 28 3.39 -9.35 -10.97
C PHE A 28 2.53 -9.42 -9.70
N PHE A 29 1.88 -10.56 -9.42
CA PHE A 29 1.07 -10.69 -8.20
C PHE A 29 1.90 -10.56 -6.93
N GLN A 30 3.09 -11.16 -6.90
CA GLN A 30 3.99 -11.04 -5.76
C GLN A 30 4.43 -9.59 -5.53
N TYR A 31 4.74 -8.87 -6.62
CA TYR A 31 5.09 -7.45 -6.56
C TYR A 31 3.95 -6.59 -6.00
N VAL A 32 2.71 -6.78 -6.50
CA VAL A 32 1.54 -6.05 -6.02
C VAL A 32 1.24 -6.39 -4.56
N PHE A 33 1.33 -7.67 -4.19
CA PHE A 33 1.06 -8.14 -2.83
C PHE A 33 2.00 -7.50 -1.80
N ILE A 34 3.30 -7.45 -2.09
CA ILE A 34 4.29 -6.83 -1.20
C ILE A 34 3.99 -5.32 -1.02
N ARG A 35 3.75 -4.60 -2.12
CA ARG A 35 3.46 -3.15 -2.04
C ARG A 35 2.14 -2.86 -1.34
N ALA A 36 1.10 -3.65 -1.61
CA ALA A 36 -0.19 -3.50 -0.96
C ALA A 36 -0.11 -3.76 0.55
N SER A 37 0.68 -4.76 0.96
CA SER A 37 0.94 -5.05 2.38
C SER A 37 1.69 -3.90 3.07
N LEU A 38 2.69 -3.32 2.41
CA LEU A 38 3.41 -2.15 2.93
C LEU A 38 2.49 -0.94 3.09
N LEU A 39 1.63 -0.67 2.10
CA LEU A 39 0.64 0.42 2.17
C LEU A 39 -0.33 0.23 3.34
N LEU A 40 -0.78 -1.01 3.56
CA LEU A 40 -1.72 -1.34 4.63
C LEU A 40 -1.07 -1.14 6.01
N ILE A 41 0.14 -1.66 6.21
CA ILE A 41 0.90 -1.46 7.45
C ILE A 41 1.17 0.03 7.68
N PHE A 42 1.66 0.73 6.67
CA PHE A 42 2.00 2.14 6.78
C PHE A 42 0.75 3.01 7.05
N GLY A 43 -0.34 2.76 6.33
CA GLY A 43 -1.64 3.42 6.56
C GLY A 43 -2.15 3.17 7.98
N SER A 44 -2.04 1.93 8.47
CA SER A 44 -2.41 1.57 9.85
C SER A 44 -1.58 2.36 10.86
N VAL A 45 -0.25 2.38 10.71
CA VAL A 45 0.64 3.14 11.59
C VAL A 45 0.27 4.62 11.59
N MET A 46 0.00 5.22 10.43
CA MET A 46 -0.42 6.63 10.34
C MET A 46 -1.73 6.90 11.08
N ILE A 47 -2.73 6.00 10.97
CA ILE A 47 -4.01 6.15 11.68
C ILE A 47 -3.78 6.13 13.20
N PHE A 48 -3.05 5.13 13.72
CA PHE A 48 -2.83 4.99 15.17
C PHE A 48 -1.89 6.05 15.74
N GLN A 49 -0.93 6.55 14.95
CA GLN A 49 0.02 7.59 15.37
C GLN A 49 -0.45 9.01 15.04
N SER A 50 -1.60 9.16 14.37
CA SER A 50 -2.12 10.47 13.93
C SER A 50 -2.22 11.50 15.05
N GLY A 51 -2.66 11.07 16.24
CA GLY A 51 -2.73 11.92 17.43
C GLY A 51 -1.36 12.47 17.82
N ARG A 52 -0.35 11.60 17.97
CA ARG A 52 1.01 11.99 18.37
C ARG A 52 1.70 12.88 17.34
N ILE A 53 1.58 12.53 16.06
CA ILE A 53 2.21 13.30 14.98
C ILE A 53 1.49 14.65 14.82
N GLY A 54 0.16 14.66 14.93
CA GLY A 54 -0.63 15.89 14.84
C GLY A 54 -0.37 16.86 15.99
N THR A 55 -0.26 16.37 17.23
CA THR A 55 0.15 17.21 18.38
C THR A 55 1.57 17.72 18.23
N PHE A 56 2.50 16.89 17.76
CA PHE A 56 3.88 17.33 17.50
C PHE A 56 3.93 18.44 16.46
N LEU A 57 3.16 18.33 15.37
CA LEU A 57 3.08 19.39 14.35
C LEU A 57 2.39 20.65 14.87
N GLY A 58 1.36 20.51 15.71
CA GLY A 58 0.72 21.63 16.39
C GLY A 58 1.70 22.39 17.28
N ASP A 59 2.46 21.67 18.11
CA ASP A 59 3.51 22.24 18.96
C ASP A 59 4.62 22.90 18.14
N HIS A 60 5.00 22.28 17.03
CA HIS A 60 6.00 22.84 16.13
C HIS A 60 5.49 24.13 15.50
N TRP A 61 4.27 24.13 14.96
CA TRP A 61 3.61 25.31 14.40
C TRP A 61 3.54 26.47 15.41
N LEU A 62 3.21 26.18 16.68
CA LEU A 62 3.18 27.18 17.75
C LEU A 62 4.52 27.87 17.98
N ARG A 63 5.65 27.15 17.82
CA ARG A 63 7.00 27.72 17.97
C ARG A 63 7.39 28.69 16.87
N PHE A 64 6.71 28.66 15.71
CA PHE A 64 6.96 29.59 14.60
C PHE A 64 5.97 30.75 14.55
N GLN A 65 5.02 30.82 15.50
CA GLN A 65 4.18 32.01 15.65
C GLN A 65 4.99 33.20 16.17
N ALA A 66 4.68 34.40 15.69
CA ALA A 66 5.27 35.62 16.17
C ALA A 66 4.94 35.81 17.66
N GLY A 67 5.95 35.69 18.53
CA GLY A 67 5.78 35.74 19.97
C GLY A 67 5.60 34.39 20.67
N GLY A 68 5.69 33.27 19.95
CA GLY A 68 5.71 31.91 20.53
C GLY A 68 4.46 31.54 21.32
N SER A 69 3.37 32.27 21.12
CA SER A 69 2.10 32.07 21.80
C SER A 69 0.97 32.24 20.79
N ALA A 70 -0.07 31.44 20.94
CA ALA A 70 -1.31 31.55 20.22
C ALA A 70 -2.46 31.41 21.21
N PRO A 71 -3.62 32.03 20.96
CA PRO A 71 -4.83 31.73 21.70
C PRO A 71 -5.08 30.21 21.73
N SER A 72 -5.52 29.69 22.88
CA SER A 72 -5.73 28.25 23.08
C SER A 72 -6.71 27.64 22.06
N VAL A 73 -7.69 28.43 21.63
CA VAL A 73 -8.69 28.05 20.62
C VAL A 73 -8.02 27.80 19.26
N ASP A 74 -7.10 28.67 18.85
CA ASP A 74 -6.43 28.57 17.55
C ASP A 74 -5.45 27.39 17.53
N TYR A 75 -4.70 27.19 18.63
CA TYR A 75 -3.81 26.04 18.77
C TYR A 75 -4.59 24.71 18.73
N ALA A 76 -5.71 24.62 19.43
CA ALA A 76 -6.55 23.42 19.43
C ALA A 76 -7.10 23.12 18.04
N PHE A 77 -7.60 24.15 17.34
CA PHE A 77 -8.11 24.01 15.97
C PHE A 77 -7.04 23.55 14.98
N VAL A 78 -5.85 24.14 15.02
CA VAL A 78 -4.74 23.77 14.13
C VAL A 78 -4.26 22.35 14.42
N THR A 79 -4.08 22.01 15.70
CA THR A 79 -3.64 20.67 16.11
C THR A 79 -4.65 19.60 15.71
N GLU A 80 -5.94 19.84 15.92
CA GLU A 80 -6.99 18.91 15.51
C GLU A 80 -7.00 18.72 13.98
N ASN A 81 -6.81 19.79 13.21
CA ASN A 81 -6.69 19.69 11.76
C ASN A 81 -5.47 18.88 11.31
N PHE A 82 -4.32 19.00 11.97
CA PHE A 82 -3.17 18.14 11.68
C PHE A 82 -3.46 16.67 11.99
N VAL A 83 -4.03 16.37 13.16
CA VAL A 83 -4.41 15.01 13.55
C VAL A 83 -5.37 14.41 12.53
N ARG A 84 -6.45 15.12 12.18
CA ARG A 84 -7.44 14.66 11.20
C ARG A 84 -6.83 14.46 9.81
N SER A 85 -5.97 15.37 9.37
CA SER A 85 -5.33 15.26 8.04
C SER A 85 -4.43 14.03 7.94
N ILE A 86 -3.62 13.76 8.98
CA ILE A 86 -2.76 12.57 9.01
C ILE A 86 -3.60 11.29 9.07
N ALA A 87 -4.65 11.27 9.88
CA ALA A 87 -5.57 10.14 9.95
C ALA A 87 -6.23 9.88 8.59
N ASN A 88 -6.69 10.91 7.89
CA ASN A 88 -7.30 10.80 6.56
C ASN A 88 -6.33 10.23 5.53
N VAL A 89 -5.07 10.70 5.51
CA VAL A 89 -4.03 10.13 4.63
C VAL A 89 -3.81 8.66 4.96
N GLY A 90 -3.71 8.32 6.26
CA GLY A 90 -3.58 6.94 6.71
C GLY A 90 -4.73 6.05 6.26
N ILE A 91 -5.98 6.53 6.36
CA ILE A 91 -7.19 5.83 5.89
C ILE A 91 -7.11 5.56 4.39
N VAL A 92 -6.76 6.56 3.58
CA VAL A 92 -6.65 6.38 2.12
C VAL A 92 -5.61 5.32 1.78
N LEU A 93 -4.41 5.38 2.38
CA LEU A 93 -3.36 4.39 2.12
C LEU A 93 -3.77 2.99 2.58
N PHE A 94 -4.44 2.89 3.72
CA PHE A 94 -4.97 1.63 4.25
C PHE A 94 -6.03 1.03 3.32
N THR A 95 -7.00 1.84 2.88
CA THR A 95 -8.08 1.40 1.98
C THR A 95 -7.53 0.98 0.62
N VAL A 96 -6.62 1.75 0.03
CA VAL A 96 -5.99 1.38 -1.26
C VAL A 96 -5.18 0.08 -1.11
N GLY A 97 -4.43 -0.07 -0.02
CA GLY A 97 -3.70 -1.31 0.29
C GLY A 97 -4.64 -2.52 0.42
N LEU A 98 -5.75 -2.36 1.14
CA LEU A 98 -6.77 -3.41 1.25
C LEU A 98 -7.40 -3.78 -0.09
N LEU A 99 -7.83 -2.79 -0.88
CA LEU A 99 -8.46 -3.03 -2.18
C LEU A 99 -7.50 -3.75 -3.14
N ALA A 100 -6.21 -3.38 -3.11
CA ALA A 100 -5.19 -4.06 -3.91
C ALA A 100 -5.01 -5.53 -3.49
N LEU A 101 -4.98 -5.82 -2.18
CA LEU A 101 -4.91 -7.21 -1.69
C LEU A 101 -6.15 -8.02 -2.06
N PHE A 102 -7.34 -7.47 -1.85
CA PHE A 102 -8.58 -8.12 -2.26
C PHE A 102 -8.63 -8.39 -3.77
N GLY A 103 -8.19 -7.42 -4.58
CA GLY A 103 -8.09 -7.59 -6.03
C GLY A 103 -7.18 -8.76 -6.42
N VAL A 104 -6.00 -8.88 -5.78
CA VAL A 104 -5.09 -10.01 -6.02
C VAL A 104 -5.74 -11.34 -5.62
N LEU A 105 -6.38 -11.41 -4.46
CA LEU A 105 -7.01 -12.65 -3.97
C LEU A 105 -8.18 -13.11 -4.83
N ILE A 106 -9.07 -12.19 -5.21
CA ILE A 106 -10.22 -12.50 -6.09
C ILE A 106 -9.72 -12.99 -7.45
N PHE A 107 -8.72 -12.32 -8.01
CA PHE A 107 -8.18 -12.69 -9.31
C PHE A 107 -7.48 -14.06 -9.26
N GLN A 108 -6.74 -14.35 -8.18
CA GLN A 108 -6.16 -15.68 -7.97
C GLN A 108 -7.21 -16.77 -7.89
N LYS A 109 -8.31 -16.54 -7.15
CA LYS A 109 -9.43 -17.47 -7.07
C LYS A 109 -10.08 -17.72 -8.43
N HIS A 110 -10.33 -16.68 -9.22
CA HIS A 110 -10.87 -16.87 -10.58
C HIS A 110 -9.94 -17.63 -11.53
N GLN A 111 -8.62 -17.57 -11.33
CA GLN A 111 -7.68 -18.38 -12.11
C GLN A 111 -7.56 -19.83 -11.60
N SER A 112 -7.97 -20.15 -10.37
CA SER A 112 -7.99 -21.55 -9.88
C SER A 112 -9.23 -22.31 -10.33
N ASP A 113 -10.33 -21.59 -10.55
CA ASP A 113 -11.63 -22.16 -10.89
C ASP A 113 -11.84 -22.31 -12.42
N ALA A 114 -10.92 -21.79 -13.24
CA ALA A 114 -10.96 -21.79 -14.71
C ALA A 114 -9.91 -22.71 -15.33
#